data_AF-A0A7Y0EGL6-F1
#
_entry.id   AF-A0A7Y0EGL6-F1
#
_cell.length_a   1.000
_cell.length_b   1.000
_cell.length_c   1.000
_cell.angle_alpha   90.00
_cell.angle_beta   90.00
_cell.angle_gamma   90.00
#
_symmetry.space_group_name_H-M   'P 1'
#
loop_
_entity.id
_entity.type
_entity.pdbx_description
1 polymer ?
#
loop_
_entity_poly.entity_id
_entity_poly.type
_entity_poly.pdbx_seq_one_letter_code
_entity_poly.pdbx_strand_id
1 'polypeptide(L)'
;MRLAAKDNESQTSDDFIQGINSWTSLQGNQQSRKLSCYYGGMTPPDKSHLYELHVFALDKLLNLKVGFLLNELYHEMDGHILEQYTLKGIYEN
;
A
#
# COMPACT_ATOMS: atom_id res chain seq x y z
N MET A 1 2.67 -18.82 7.24
CA MET A 1 2.44 -17.41 7.62
C MET A 1 3.79 -16.79 7.93
N ARG A 2 4.22 -15.74 7.21
CA ARG A 2 5.42 -14.98 7.57
C ARG A 2 5.09 -14.02 8.72
N LEU A 3 6.04 -13.85 9.63
CA LEU A 3 5.91 -12.98 10.82
C LEU A 3 6.57 -11.60 10.64
N ALA A 4 7.30 -11.39 9.54
CA ALA A 4 7.99 -10.14 9.26
C ALA A 4 8.13 -9.92 7.75
N ALA A 5 8.04 -8.66 7.33
CA ALA A 5 8.46 -8.19 6.02
C ALA A 5 9.95 -7.84 6.07
N LYS A 6 10.72 -8.24 5.05
CA LYS A 6 12.11 -7.83 4.87
C LYS A 6 12.20 -6.49 4.14
N ASP A 7 13.36 -5.86 4.28
CA ASP A 7 13.67 -4.65 3.51
C ASP A 7 13.57 -4.91 2.01
N ASN A 8 13.11 -3.90 1.27
CA ASN A 8 12.96 -3.92 -0.18
C ASN A 8 11.94 -4.93 -0.74
N GLU A 9 11.08 -5.53 0.10
CA GLU A 9 10.13 -6.55 -0.35
C GLU A 9 9.14 -6.06 -1.41
N SER A 10 8.80 -4.77 -1.43
CA SER A 10 7.97 -4.22 -2.51
C SER A 10 8.58 -4.52 -3.89
N GLN A 11 9.91 -4.44 -4.04
CA GLN A 11 10.60 -4.63 -5.31
C GLN A 11 10.95 -6.10 -5.60
N THR A 12 11.26 -6.88 -4.57
CA THR A 12 11.88 -8.20 -4.73
C THR A 12 10.96 -9.38 -4.44
N SER A 13 9.86 -9.17 -3.72
CA SER A 13 8.98 -10.28 -3.33
C SER A 13 8.01 -10.67 -4.44
N ASP A 14 7.71 -11.95 -4.54
CA ASP A 14 6.75 -12.55 -5.46
C ASP A 14 5.61 -13.30 -4.73
N ASP A 15 5.60 -13.26 -3.39
CA ASP A 15 4.66 -13.98 -2.52
C ASP A 15 3.45 -13.15 -2.06
N PHE A 16 3.34 -11.89 -2.52
CA PHE A 16 2.17 -11.05 -2.33
C PHE A 16 1.89 -10.18 -3.56
N ILE A 17 0.65 -9.68 -3.64
CA ILE A 17 0.21 -8.77 -4.70
C ILE A 17 0.15 -7.32 -4.17
N GLN A 18 0.39 -6.36 -5.05
CA GLN A 18 0.41 -4.94 -4.72
C GLN A 18 -0.63 -4.19 -5.54
N GLY A 19 -1.32 -3.24 -4.90
CA GLY A 19 -2.21 -2.29 -5.58
C GLY A 19 -1.44 -1.20 -6.30
N ILE A 20 -2.14 -0.33 -7.02
CA ILE A 20 -1.53 0.85 -7.62
C ILE A 20 -1.41 1.99 -6.61
N ASN A 21 -0.29 2.69 -6.63
CA ASN A 21 -0.10 3.91 -5.87
C ASN A 21 -0.61 5.16 -6.64
N SER A 22 -0.60 6.31 -5.96
CA SER A 22 -1.12 7.57 -6.47
C SER A 22 -0.28 8.22 -7.58
N TRP A 23 0.88 7.67 -7.93
CA TRP A 23 1.72 8.19 -9.03
C TRP A 23 1.07 8.01 -10.41
N THR A 24 0.04 7.16 -10.51
CA THR A 24 -0.80 7.06 -11.72
C THR A 24 -1.67 8.31 -11.96
N SER A 25 -1.88 9.15 -10.95
CA SER A 25 -2.72 10.33 -11.04
C SER A 25 -2.04 11.50 -11.78
N LEU A 26 -2.83 12.53 -12.10
CA LEU A 26 -2.30 13.79 -12.66
C LEU A 26 -1.29 14.46 -11.71
N GLN A 27 -1.56 14.44 -10.40
CA GLN A 27 -0.63 14.98 -9.40
C GLN A 27 0.64 14.11 -9.26
N GLY A 28 0.53 12.85 -9.66
CA GLY A 28 1.57 11.83 -9.58
C GLY A 28 2.47 11.71 -10.80
N ASN A 29 2.44 12.68 -11.72
CA ASN A 29 3.16 12.65 -13.00
C ASN A 29 2.69 11.54 -13.98
N GLN A 30 1.46 11.04 -13.82
CA GLN A 30 0.82 10.10 -14.73
C GLN A 30 1.67 8.85 -15.04
N GLN A 31 2.36 8.34 -14.03
CA GLN A 31 3.21 7.17 -14.19
C GLN A 31 2.41 5.96 -14.67
N SER A 32 3.03 5.11 -15.50
CA SER A 32 2.39 3.88 -15.97
C SER A 32 1.92 3.00 -14.80
N ARG A 33 0.81 2.28 -15.00
CA ARG A 33 0.27 1.34 -14.01
C ARG A 33 1.31 0.32 -13.56
N LYS A 34 2.06 -0.24 -14.53
CA LYS A 34 3.09 -1.26 -14.28
C LYS A 34 4.17 -0.79 -13.30
N LEU A 35 4.62 0.45 -13.42
CA LEU A 35 5.62 1.04 -12.52
C LEU A 35 5.02 1.50 -11.18
N SER A 36 3.70 1.62 -11.10
CA SER A 36 3.00 2.12 -9.91
C SER A 36 2.43 1.00 -9.04
N CYS A 37 2.64 -0.27 -9.41
CA CYS A 37 2.28 -1.44 -8.60
C CYS A 37 3.34 -1.77 -7.52
N TYR A 38 3.89 -0.73 -6.91
CA TYR A 38 4.96 -0.81 -5.92
C TYR A 38 4.76 0.28 -4.85
N TYR A 39 5.42 0.12 -3.71
CA TYR A 39 5.57 1.18 -2.73
C TYR A 39 6.31 2.37 -3.37
N GLY A 40 5.67 3.55 -3.33
CA GLY A 40 6.21 4.77 -3.95
C GLY A 40 7.21 5.53 -3.08
N GLY A 41 7.29 5.24 -1.78
CA GLY A 41 8.14 6.05 -0.89
C GLY A 41 7.53 7.38 -0.49
N MET A 42 8.25 8.07 0.40
CA MET A 42 7.89 9.38 0.91
C MET A 42 8.57 10.46 0.04
N THR A 43 7.79 11.43 -0.46
CA THR A 43 8.31 12.54 -1.27
C THR A 43 7.71 13.89 -0.82
N PRO A 44 7.79 14.25 0.47
CA PRO A 44 7.20 15.50 0.94
C PRO A 44 7.85 16.71 0.24
N PRO A 45 7.09 17.55 -0.49
CA PRO A 45 7.68 18.62 -1.29
C PRO A 45 7.93 19.93 -0.53
N ASP A 46 7.28 20.12 0.62
CA ASP A 46 7.19 21.44 1.28
C ASP A 46 7.59 21.43 2.77
N LYS A 47 7.28 20.38 3.51
CA LYS A 47 7.54 20.25 4.95
C LYS A 47 7.51 18.79 5.37
N SER A 48 7.90 18.49 6.60
CA SER A 48 7.74 17.14 7.14
C SER A 48 6.28 16.69 7.07
N HIS A 49 6.04 15.51 6.51
CA HIS A 49 4.68 14.94 6.37
C HIS A 49 4.49 13.82 7.37
N LEU A 50 3.27 13.73 7.91
CA LEU A 50 2.82 12.58 8.68
C LEU A 50 2.33 11.50 7.71
N TYR A 51 2.91 10.31 7.79
CA TYR A 51 2.49 9.13 7.08
C TYR A 51 1.83 8.15 8.04
N GLU A 52 0.77 7.49 7.57
CA GLU A 52 0.06 6.45 8.31
C GLU A 52 0.23 5.10 7.60
N LEU A 53 0.58 4.07 8.37
CA LEU A 53 0.57 2.68 7.94
C LEU A 53 -0.62 1.99 8.60
N HIS A 54 -1.62 1.66 7.79
CA HIS A 54 -2.79 0.89 8.21
C HIS A 54 -2.55 -0.59 7.95
N VAL A 55 -2.72 -1.42 8.98
CA VAL A 55 -2.58 -2.87 8.92
C VAL A 55 -3.90 -3.49 9.34
N PHE A 56 -4.37 -4.47 8.57
CA PHE A 56 -5.63 -5.18 8.79
C PHE A 56 -5.38 -6.68 8.92
N ALA A 57 -5.93 -7.29 9.96
CA ALA A 57 -6.06 -8.74 10.07
C ALA A 57 -7.42 -9.16 9.51
N LEU A 58 -7.43 -10.13 8.59
CA LEU A 58 -8.62 -10.57 7.89
C LEU A 58 -8.89 -12.05 8.16
N ASP A 59 -10.16 -12.45 8.13
CA ASP A 59 -10.58 -13.85 8.25
C ASP A 59 -10.61 -14.61 6.92
N LYS A 60 -10.34 -13.92 5.80
CA LYS A 60 -10.36 -14.47 4.44
C LYS A 60 -9.13 -14.04 3.63
N LEU A 61 -8.89 -14.78 2.55
CA LEU A 61 -8.06 -14.32 1.45
C LEU A 61 -8.89 -13.44 0.51
N LEU A 62 -8.30 -12.33 0.04
CA LEU A 62 -8.95 -11.40 -0.87
C LEU A 62 -8.81 -11.86 -2.33
N ASN A 63 -9.87 -11.75 -3.11
CA ASN A 63 -9.86 -12.10 -4.53
C ASN A 63 -9.43 -10.90 -5.40
N LEU A 64 -8.25 -10.37 -5.13
CA LEU A 64 -7.68 -9.23 -5.84
C LEU A 64 -6.60 -9.66 -6.83
N LYS A 65 -6.30 -8.80 -7.80
CA LYS A 65 -5.20 -8.99 -8.76
C LYS A 65 -4.18 -7.87 -8.62
N VAL A 66 -2.95 -8.12 -9.04
CA VAL A 66 -1.89 -7.10 -9.09
C VAL A 66 -2.40 -5.84 -9.77
N GLY A 67 -2.16 -4.70 -9.14
CA GLY A 67 -2.60 -3.40 -9.58
C GLY A 67 -4.04 -3.06 -9.21
N PHE A 68 -4.64 -3.70 -8.21
CA PHE A 68 -5.94 -3.29 -7.66
C PHE A 68 -5.91 -1.83 -7.15
N LEU A 69 -7.07 -1.19 -7.11
CA LEU A 69 -7.28 0.14 -6.54
C LEU A 69 -7.57 0.07 -5.04
N LEU A 70 -7.25 1.13 -4.31
CA LEU A 70 -7.46 1.19 -2.86
C LEU A 70 -8.94 0.96 -2.46
N ASN A 71 -9.90 1.44 -3.25
CA ASN A 71 -11.31 1.20 -2.99
C ASN A 71 -11.72 -0.27 -3.23
N GLU A 72 -11.09 -0.97 -4.18
CA GLU A 72 -11.32 -2.41 -4.40
C GLU A 72 -10.81 -3.21 -3.19
N LEU A 73 -9.68 -2.81 -2.60
CA LEU A 73 -9.17 -3.39 -1.36
C LEU A 73 -10.18 -3.20 -0.22
N TYR A 74 -10.66 -1.98 0.02
CA TYR A 74 -11.65 -1.72 1.08
C TYR A 74 -12.95 -2.47 0.88
N HIS A 75 -13.42 -2.60 -0.37
CA HIS A 75 -14.62 -3.36 -0.67
C HIS A 75 -14.45 -4.87 -0.39
N GLU A 76 -13.33 -5.46 -0.79
CA GLU A 76 -13.06 -6.89 -0.57
C GLU A 76 -12.81 -7.25 0.91
N MET A 77 -12.34 -6.28 1.71
CA MET A 77 -12.13 -6.41 3.16
C MET A 77 -13.41 -6.17 3.98
N ASP A 78 -14.43 -5.53 3.42
CA ASP A 78 -15.63 -5.13 4.17
C ASP A 78 -16.32 -6.35 4.81
N GLY A 79 -16.66 -6.24 6.09
CA GLY A 79 -17.20 -7.34 6.90
C GLY A 79 -16.23 -8.45 7.30
N HIS A 80 -14.95 -8.37 6.90
CA HIS A 80 -13.94 -9.42 7.11
C HIS A 80 -12.74 -9.00 7.98
N ILE A 81 -12.75 -7.77 8.49
CA ILE A 81 -11.69 -7.24 9.36
C ILE A 81 -11.88 -7.76 10.78
N LEU A 82 -10.91 -8.55 11.25
CA LEU A 82 -10.84 -9.06 12.62
C LEU A 82 -10.21 -8.04 13.58
N GLU A 83 -9.14 -7.39 13.12
CA GLU A 83 -8.39 -6.39 13.88
C GLU A 83 -7.73 -5.40 12.93
N GLN A 84 -7.48 -4.19 13.42
CA GLN A 84 -6.76 -3.16 12.68
C GLN A 84 -5.81 -2.40 13.58
N TYR A 85 -4.69 -1.95 13.03
CA TYR A 85 -3.75 -1.06 13.70
C TYR A 85 -3.29 0.04 12.76
N THR A 86 -3.00 1.22 13.31
CA THR A 86 -2.45 2.35 12.56
C THR A 86 -1.18 2.83 13.24
N LEU A 87 -0.05 2.69 12.55
CA LEU A 87 1.21 3.29 12.94
C LEU A 87 1.35 4.65 12.26
N LYS A 88 1.79 5.66 13.00
CA LYS A 88 2.02 7.01 12.48
C LYS A 88 3.50 7.36 12.58
N GLY A 89 4.06 7.94 11.53
CA GLY A 89 5.46 8.36 11.47
C GLY A 89 5.63 9.65 10.68
N ILE A 90 6.57 10.48 11.10
CA ILE A 90 6.92 11.71 10.38
C ILE A 90 8.11 11.42 9.48
N TYR A 91 8.04 11.84 8.21
CA TYR A 91 9.19 11.90 7.32
C TYR A 91 9.53 13.36 7.07
N GLU A 92 10.79 13.71 7.31
CA GLU A 92 11.32 15.06 7.11
C GLU A 92 11.59 15.31 5.63
N ASN A 93 11.60 16.58 5.22
CA ASN A 93 11.86 16.96 3.82
C ASN A 93 13.35 17.03 3.49
#